data_AF-A0AA86AN38-F1
#
_entry.id   AF-A0AA86AN38-F1
#
_cell.length_a   1.000
_cell.length_b   1.000
_cell.length_c   1.000
_cell.angle_alpha   90.00
_cell.angle_beta   90.00
_cell.angle_gamma   90.00
#
_symmetry.space_group_name_H-M   'P 1'
#
loop_
_entity.id
_entity.type
_entity.pdbx_description
1 polymer ?
#
loop_
_entity_poly.entity_id
_entity_poly.type
_entity_poly.pdbx_seq_one_letter_code
_entity_poly.pdbx_strand_id
1 'polypeptide(L)'
;MNELEKLFIETLTSQIRALDQFGTWAKKSDEEVLSDKYIKTKEQLKNVPIIADIDEMQIKDIRLIFQSIALAFELKLGIMCSVVMEMSHEGFGRAVVLAEKIVITNKFFKDAHRYSFRTYDDLIKEGGKMLKDAIEIYETHKK
;
A
#
# COMPACT_ATOMS: atom_id res chain seq x y z
N MET A 1 17.64 5.64 -1.75
CA MET A 1 16.53 5.19 -0.90
C MET A 1 16.85 5.52 0.54
N ASN A 2 16.00 6.31 1.21
CA ASN A 2 16.14 6.62 2.63
C ASN A 2 15.66 5.47 3.52
N GLU A 3 15.82 5.59 4.84
CA GLU A 3 15.48 4.52 5.79
C GLU A 3 14.00 4.11 5.73
N LEU A 4 13.08 5.08 5.66
CA LEU A 4 11.63 4.84 5.68
C LEU A 4 11.14 4.23 4.37
N GLU A 5 11.69 4.71 3.25
CA GLU A 5 11.48 4.13 1.92
C GLU A 5 11.92 2.65 1.89
N LYS A 6 13.09 2.35 2.46
CA LYS A 6 13.62 0.98 2.56
C LYS A 6 12.71 0.10 3.42
N LEU A 7 12.30 0.59 4.58
CA LEU A 7 11.45 -0.18 5.49
C LEU A 7 10.09 -0.48 4.86
N PHE A 8 9.49 0.50 4.17
CA PHE A 8 8.22 0.30 3.45
C PHE A 8 8.33 -0.76 2.36
N ILE A 9 9.38 -0.72 1.53
CA ILE A 9 9.49 -1.67 0.41
C ILE A 9 9.79 -3.08 0.90
N GLU A 10 10.57 -3.23 1.96
CA GLU A 10 10.85 -4.52 2.60
C GLU A 10 9.58 -5.13 3.22
N THR A 11 8.76 -4.34 3.93
CA THR A 11 7.51 -4.85 4.51
C THR A 11 6.44 -5.15 3.47
N LEU A 12 6.37 -4.38 2.38
CA LEU A 12 5.45 -4.66 1.28
C LEU A 12 5.83 -5.97 0.57
N THR A 13 7.11 -6.12 0.23
CA THR A 13 7.65 -7.32 -0.41
C THR A 13 7.40 -8.56 0.44
N SER A 14 7.75 -8.50 1.73
CA SER A 14 7.59 -9.62 2.67
C SER A 14 6.15 -10.14 2.70
N GLN A 15 5.17 -9.24 2.78
CA GLN A 15 3.76 -9.65 2.83
C GLN A 15 3.28 -10.27 1.51
N ILE A 16 3.71 -9.72 0.36
CA ILE A 16 3.35 -10.29 -0.94
C ILE A 16 3.94 -11.68 -1.11
N ARG A 17 5.20 -11.87 -0.71
CA ARG A 17 5.86 -13.19 -0.72
C ARG A 17 5.17 -14.16 0.22
N ALA A 18 4.71 -13.72 1.39
CA ALA A 18 3.96 -14.55 2.32
C ALA A 18 2.62 -15.05 1.75
N LEU A 19 2.01 -14.31 0.82
CA LEU A 19 0.78 -14.71 0.13
C LEU A 19 1.01 -15.64 -1.08
N ASP A 20 2.24 -15.79 -1.55
CA ASP A 20 2.58 -16.64 -2.70
C ASP A 20 2.71 -18.13 -2.30
N GLN A 21 1.63 -18.70 -1.78
CA GLN A 21 1.59 -20.06 -1.24
C GLN A 21 2.05 -21.14 -2.25
N PHE A 22 1.80 -20.93 -3.54
CA PHE A 22 2.13 -21.88 -4.61
C PHE A 22 3.45 -21.56 -5.33
N GLY A 23 4.16 -20.51 -4.92
CA GLY A 23 5.43 -20.11 -5.54
C GLY A 23 5.28 -19.61 -6.98
N THR A 24 4.15 -19.00 -7.32
CA THR A 24 3.85 -18.43 -8.65
C THR A 24 4.89 -17.38 -9.04
N TRP A 25 5.43 -16.67 -8.06
CA TRP A 25 6.41 -15.60 -8.25
C TRP A 25 7.82 -16.00 -7.83
N ALA A 26 8.07 -17.27 -7.50
CA ALA A 26 9.36 -17.73 -6.96
C ALA A 26 10.56 -17.44 -7.89
N LYS A 27 10.33 -17.35 -9.21
CA LYS A 27 11.36 -17.05 -10.21
C LYS A 27 11.48 -15.56 -10.57
N LYS A 28 10.57 -14.72 -10.06
CA LYS A 28 10.59 -13.27 -10.28
C LYS A 28 11.36 -12.59 -9.17
N SER A 29 12.12 -11.55 -9.50
CA SER A 29 12.67 -10.62 -8.51
C SER A 29 11.58 -9.84 -7.79
N ASP A 30 11.89 -9.28 -6.62
CA ASP A 30 10.93 -8.49 -5.85
C ASP A 30 10.45 -7.26 -6.61
N GLU A 31 11.36 -6.58 -7.32
CA GLU A 31 11.03 -5.42 -8.15
C GLU A 31 10.07 -5.80 -9.30
N GLU A 32 10.26 -6.96 -9.95
CA GLU A 32 9.34 -7.43 -10.99
C GLU A 32 7.95 -7.71 -10.43
N VAL A 33 7.86 -8.38 -9.28
CA VAL A 33 6.56 -8.67 -8.64
C VAL A 33 5.81 -7.41 -8.25
N LEU A 34 6.51 -6.45 -7.66
CA LEU A 34 5.94 -5.17 -7.27
C LEU A 34 5.56 -4.33 -8.50
N SER A 35 6.40 -4.38 -9.55
CA SER A 35 6.14 -3.69 -10.80
C SER A 35 4.87 -4.20 -11.48
N ASP A 36 4.69 -5.51 -11.56
CA ASP A 36 3.50 -6.14 -12.15
C ASP A 36 2.20 -5.79 -11.39
N LYS A 37 2.28 -5.61 -10.08
CA LYS A 37 1.11 -5.34 -9.22
C LYS A 37 0.74 -3.86 -9.15
N TYR A 38 1.73 -2.99 -9.02
CA TYR A 38 1.50 -1.61 -8.60
C TYR A 38 1.85 -0.57 -9.65
N ILE A 39 2.58 -0.93 -10.71
CA ILE A 39 3.09 0.05 -11.67
C ILE A 39 2.26 0.01 -12.95
N LYS A 40 1.72 1.17 -13.34
CA LYS A 40 0.99 1.35 -14.60
C LYS A 40 1.48 2.60 -15.33
N THR A 41 1.87 2.42 -16.59
CA THR A 41 2.25 3.54 -17.47
C THR A 41 1.05 4.46 -17.74
N LYS A 42 1.33 5.67 -18.27
CA LYS A 42 0.26 6.59 -18.70
C LYS A 42 -0.66 5.95 -19.75
N GLU A 43 -0.09 5.17 -20.66
CA GLU A 43 -0.85 4.52 -21.73
C GLU A 43 -1.72 3.38 -21.18
N GLN A 44 -1.16 2.53 -20.30
CA GLN A 44 -1.93 1.49 -19.63
C GLN A 44 -3.11 2.07 -18.84
N LEU A 45 -2.90 3.17 -18.10
CA LEU A 45 -3.99 3.82 -17.37
C LEU A 45 -5.03 4.49 -18.27
N LYS A 46 -4.68 4.93 -19.49
CA LYS A 46 -5.69 5.42 -20.44
C LYS A 46 -6.62 4.31 -20.92
N ASN A 47 -6.13 3.07 -20.97
CA ASN A 47 -6.89 1.90 -21.38
C ASN A 47 -7.74 1.31 -20.25
N VAL A 48 -7.46 1.66 -18.99
CA VAL A 48 -8.35 1.31 -17.87
C VAL A 48 -9.63 2.14 -18.01
N PRO A 49 -10.82 1.53 -18.01
CA PRO A 49 -12.09 2.26 -18.04
C PRO A 49 -12.19 3.26 -16.88
N ILE A 50 -13.03 4.28 -17.04
CA ILE A 50 -13.33 5.23 -15.96
C ILE A 50 -14.40 4.63 -15.03
N ILE A 51 -15.33 3.87 -15.59
CA ILE A 51 -16.37 3.14 -14.87
C ILE A 51 -16.05 1.66 -15.03
N ALA A 52 -15.56 1.04 -13.96
CA ALA A 52 -15.26 -0.38 -13.90
C ALA A 52 -15.37 -0.87 -12.47
N ASP A 53 -15.82 -2.12 -12.33
CA ASP A 53 -15.76 -2.79 -11.05
C ASP A 53 -14.31 -3.05 -10.66
N ILE A 54 -14.00 -2.89 -9.37
CA ILE A 54 -12.73 -3.32 -8.80
C ILE A 54 -12.82 -4.80 -8.42
N ASP A 55 -11.84 -5.58 -8.86
CA ASP A 55 -11.77 -6.99 -8.50
C ASP A 55 -11.22 -7.18 -7.07
N GLU A 56 -11.51 -8.34 -6.46
CA GLU A 56 -11.05 -8.64 -5.10
C GLU A 56 -9.52 -8.69 -4.96
N MET A 57 -8.80 -9.02 -6.03
CA MET A 57 -7.35 -9.11 -6.02
C MET A 57 -6.72 -7.72 -5.96
N GLN A 58 -7.26 -6.76 -6.72
CA GLN A 58 -6.91 -5.35 -6.65
C GLN A 58 -7.21 -4.78 -5.28
N ILE A 59 -8.37 -5.09 -4.69
CA ILE A 59 -8.70 -4.71 -3.31
C ILE A 59 -7.62 -5.25 -2.35
N LYS A 60 -7.24 -6.53 -2.46
CA LYS A 60 -6.20 -7.13 -1.62
C LYS A 60 -4.84 -6.45 -1.82
N ASP A 61 -4.45 -6.18 -3.06
CA ASP A 61 -3.18 -5.53 -3.39
C ASP A 61 -3.12 -4.10 -2.84
N ILE A 62 -4.22 -3.34 -2.91
CA ILE A 62 -4.34 -2.02 -2.27
C ILE A 62 -4.19 -2.16 -0.76
N ARG A 63 -4.90 -3.10 -0.14
CA ARG A 63 -4.85 -3.33 1.31
C ARG A 63 -3.41 -3.61 1.78
N LEU A 64 -2.64 -4.38 1.02
CA LEU A 64 -1.25 -4.72 1.35
C LEU A 64 -0.34 -3.49 1.47
N ILE A 65 -0.58 -2.43 0.69
CA ILE A 65 0.15 -1.16 0.82
C ILE A 65 -0.10 -0.52 2.19
N PHE A 66 -1.33 -0.55 2.70
CA PHE A 66 -1.62 -0.01 4.03
C PHE A 66 -1.14 -0.93 5.15
N GLN A 67 -1.17 -2.24 4.93
CA GLN A 67 -0.62 -3.21 5.88
C GLN A 67 0.91 -3.11 5.95
N SER A 68 1.60 -2.80 4.85
CA SER A 68 3.05 -2.56 4.86
C SER A 68 3.42 -1.30 5.62
N ILE A 69 2.60 -0.24 5.55
CA ILE A 69 2.74 0.95 6.40
C ILE A 69 2.52 0.60 7.87
N ALA A 70 1.47 -0.15 8.20
CA ALA A 70 1.19 -0.60 9.57
C ALA A 70 2.36 -1.40 10.15
N LEU A 71 2.87 -2.39 9.39
CA LEU A 71 3.99 -3.22 9.82
C LEU A 71 5.30 -2.42 9.93
N ALA A 72 5.58 -1.54 8.97
CA ALA A 72 6.77 -0.68 9.01
C ALA A 72 6.74 0.27 10.21
N PHE A 73 5.59 0.84 10.50
CA PHE A 73 5.39 1.69 11.67
C PHE A 73 5.62 0.91 12.97
N GLU A 74 5.05 -0.29 13.09
CA GLU A 74 5.23 -1.17 14.25
C GLU A 74 6.69 -1.58 14.44
N LEU A 75 7.41 -1.94 13.36
CA LEU A 75 8.85 -2.25 13.42
C LEU A 75 9.69 -1.05 13.86
N LYS A 76 9.28 0.17 13.50
CA LYS A 76 10.02 1.39 13.82
C LYS A 76 9.77 1.89 15.24
N LEU A 77 8.55 1.77 15.75
CA LEU A 77 8.11 2.38 17.02
C LEU A 77 7.68 1.38 18.10
N GLY A 78 7.50 0.10 17.78
CA GLY A 78 7.01 -0.92 18.70
C GLY A 78 5.53 -0.80 19.06
N ILE A 79 4.76 -0.04 18.27
CA ILE A 79 3.34 0.21 18.49
C ILE A 79 2.53 -0.56 17.45
N MET A 80 1.66 -1.46 17.92
CA MET A 80 0.81 -2.26 17.04
C MET A 80 -0.16 -1.39 16.24
N CYS A 81 -0.30 -1.73 14.97
CA CYS A 81 -1.21 -1.05 14.05
C CYS A 81 -2.25 -2.01 13.47
N SER A 82 -3.42 -1.47 13.11
CA SER A 82 -4.45 -2.21 12.37
C SER A 82 -4.90 -1.44 11.13
N VAL A 83 -5.33 -2.18 10.11
CA VAL A 83 -5.80 -1.62 8.83
C VAL A 83 -7.28 -1.87 8.66
N VAL A 84 -8.05 -0.80 8.56
CA VAL A 84 -9.48 -0.86 8.20
C VAL A 84 -9.62 -0.32 6.79
N MET A 85 -10.22 -1.11 5.91
CA MET A 85 -10.50 -0.67 4.55
C MET A 85 -11.85 -1.20 4.12
N GLU A 86 -12.66 -0.30 3.59
CA GLU A 86 -13.94 -0.57 2.96
C GLU A 86 -13.86 -0.09 1.51
N MET A 87 -14.37 -0.90 0.58
CA MET A 87 -14.38 -0.60 -0.84
C MET A 87 -15.71 -1.07 -1.44
N SER A 88 -16.36 -0.19 -2.21
CA SER A 88 -17.51 -0.54 -3.03
C SER A 88 -17.06 -1.28 -4.29
N HIS A 89 -18.00 -1.96 -4.96
CA HIS A 89 -17.75 -2.61 -6.25
C HIS A 89 -17.26 -1.62 -7.31
N GLU A 90 -17.75 -0.37 -7.32
CA GLU A 90 -17.32 0.68 -8.26
C GLU A 90 -15.93 1.28 -7.93
N GLY A 91 -15.29 0.88 -6.83
CA GLY A 91 -13.97 1.38 -6.44
C GLY A 91 -13.98 2.70 -5.65
N PHE A 92 -15.12 3.05 -5.05
CA PHE A 92 -15.20 4.11 -4.03
C PHE A 92 -14.95 3.50 -2.65
N GLY A 93 -14.19 4.19 -1.81
CA GLY A 93 -13.93 3.65 -0.48
C GLY A 93 -12.92 4.44 0.33
N ARG A 94 -12.44 3.80 1.39
CA ARG A 94 -11.48 4.39 2.31
C ARG A 94 -10.59 3.32 2.92
N ALA A 95 -9.30 3.61 3.01
CA ALA A 95 -8.34 2.86 3.81
C ALA A 95 -7.81 3.75 4.93
N VAL A 96 -7.75 3.20 6.15
CA VAL A 96 -7.14 3.83 7.31
C VAL A 96 -6.20 2.87 8.01
N VAL A 97 -5.10 3.42 8.53
CA VAL A 97 -4.20 2.72 9.46
C VAL A 97 -4.37 3.35 10.84
N LEU A 98 -4.60 2.52 11.84
CA LEU A 98 -4.85 2.90 13.22
C LEU A 98 -3.69 2.44 14.09
N ALA A 99 -3.07 3.37 14.83
CA ALA A 99 -2.23 3.06 15.99
C ALA A 99 -3.02 3.44 17.24
N GLU A 100 -3.38 2.46 18.08
CA GLU A 100 -4.29 2.64 19.20
C GLU A 100 -5.62 3.31 18.80
N LYS A 101 -5.81 4.58 19.17
CA LYS A 101 -6.99 5.40 18.86
C LYS A 101 -6.72 6.47 17.79
N ILE A 102 -5.52 6.49 17.22
CA ILE A 102 -5.05 7.53 16.30
C ILE A 102 -5.08 6.97 14.87
N VAL A 103 -5.76 7.68 13.97
CA VAL A 103 -5.71 7.39 12.53
C VAL A 103 -4.41 8.01 11.98
N ILE A 104 -3.37 7.20 11.85
CA ILE A 104 -2.03 7.62 11.39
C ILE A 104 -1.93 7.66 9.86
N THR A 105 -2.82 7.00 9.14
CA THR A 105 -2.91 7.09 7.68
C THR A 105 -4.38 7.09 7.26
N ASN A 106 -4.72 7.92 6.29
CA ASN A 106 -6.09 8.08 5.82
C ASN A 106 -6.12 8.36 4.31
N LYS A 107 -6.74 7.47 3.52
CA LYS A 107 -6.91 7.67 2.07
C LYS A 107 -8.32 7.34 1.63
N PHE A 108 -8.94 8.29 0.93
CA PHE A 108 -10.19 8.05 0.18
C PHE A 108 -9.89 7.64 -1.26
N PHE A 109 -10.71 6.75 -1.78
CA PHE A 109 -10.67 6.29 -3.16
C PHE A 109 -11.95 6.68 -3.88
N LYS A 110 -11.78 7.13 -5.14
CA LYS A 110 -12.88 7.36 -6.08
C LYS A 110 -12.82 6.37 -7.24
N ASP A 111 -11.61 6.09 -7.72
CA ASP A 111 -11.36 5.16 -8.82
C ASP A 111 -10.31 4.12 -8.41
N ALA A 112 -10.60 3.31 -7.38
CA ALA A 112 -9.61 2.38 -6.83
C ALA A 112 -9.06 1.38 -7.87
N HIS A 113 -9.84 1.00 -8.88
CA HIS A 113 -9.42 0.14 -10.00
C HIS A 113 -8.25 0.75 -10.84
N ARG A 114 -8.04 2.08 -10.72
CA ARG A 114 -6.92 2.82 -11.34
C ARG A 114 -5.75 3.04 -10.40
N TYR A 115 -5.86 2.68 -9.12
CA TYR A 115 -4.81 2.94 -8.15
C TYR A 115 -3.52 2.19 -8.51
N SER A 116 -2.48 2.97 -8.76
CA SER A 116 -1.17 2.51 -9.25
C SER A 116 -0.16 3.66 -9.18
N PHE A 117 1.11 3.35 -9.38
CA PHE A 117 2.21 4.29 -9.45
C PHE A 117 2.79 4.30 -10.88
N ARG A 118 3.52 5.37 -11.25
CA ARG A 118 4.07 5.50 -12.61
C ARG A 118 5.36 4.72 -12.80
N THR A 119 6.16 4.64 -11.75
CA THR A 119 7.44 3.92 -11.72
C THR A 119 7.62 3.24 -10.36
N TYR A 120 8.54 2.27 -10.32
CA TYR A 120 8.93 1.60 -9.07
C TYR A 120 9.45 2.59 -8.01
N ASP A 121 10.21 3.60 -8.44
CA ASP A 121 10.70 4.67 -7.57
C ASP A 121 9.57 5.54 -7.00
N ASP A 122 8.50 5.78 -7.75
CA ASP A 122 7.31 6.49 -7.23
C ASP A 122 6.60 5.70 -6.13
N LEU A 123 6.49 4.38 -6.28
CA LEU A 123 5.94 3.49 -5.23
C LEU A 123 6.77 3.61 -3.95
N ILE A 124 8.10 3.52 -4.07
CA ILE A 124 9.03 3.61 -2.93
C ILE A 124 8.88 4.96 -2.23
N LYS A 125 8.96 6.06 -2.99
CA LYS A 125 8.91 7.42 -2.44
C LYS A 125 7.58 7.71 -1.74
N GLU A 126 6.47 7.33 -2.36
CA GLU A 126 5.16 7.62 -1.79
C GLU A 126 4.87 6.76 -0.55
N GLY A 127 5.29 5.50 -0.53
CA GLY A 127 5.21 4.67 0.67
C GLY A 127 6.09 5.18 1.81
N GLY A 128 7.34 5.58 1.51
CA GLY A 128 8.22 6.20 2.51
C GLY A 128 7.66 7.51 3.08
N LYS A 129 7.02 8.32 2.23
CA LYS A 129 6.31 9.53 2.67
C LYS A 129 5.10 9.20 3.54
N MET A 130 4.26 8.24 3.14
CA MET A 130 3.11 7.80 3.94
C MET A 130 3.54 7.33 5.34
N LEU A 131 4.65 6.60 5.43
CA LEU A 131 5.21 6.14 6.70
C LEU A 131 5.73 7.30 7.54
N LYS A 132 6.43 8.26 6.92
CA LYS A 132 6.90 9.48 7.58
C LYS A 132 5.73 10.27 8.17
N ASP A 133 4.72 10.55 7.35
CA ASP A 133 3.53 11.30 7.76
C ASP A 133 2.79 10.56 8.91
N ALA A 134 2.73 9.23 8.86
CA ALA A 134 2.14 8.42 9.90
C ALA A 134 2.85 8.55 11.26
N ILE A 135 4.19 8.54 11.24
CA ILE A 135 5.02 8.77 12.44
C ILE A 135 4.78 10.18 12.99
N GLU A 136 4.79 11.20 12.13
CA GLU A 136 4.55 12.59 12.55
C GLU A 136 3.16 12.79 13.17
N ILE A 137 2.12 12.20 12.58
CA ILE A 137 0.76 12.23 13.12
C ILE A 137 0.70 11.55 14.49
N TYR A 138 1.33 10.39 14.64
CA TYR A 138 1.35 9.69 15.92
C TYR A 138 2.08 10.50 17.00
N GLU A 139 3.27 11.00 16.71
CA GLU A 139 4.06 11.80 17.66
C GLU A 139 3.33 13.07 18.10
N THR A 140 2.55 13.67 17.20
CA THR A 140 1.75 14.87 17.50
C THR A 140 0.54 14.59 18.39
N HIS A 141 -0.04 13.38 18.30
CA HIS A 141 -1.31 13.05 18.93
C HIS A 141 -1.24 11.99 20.03
N LYS A 142 -0.08 11.35 20.23
CA LYS A 142 0.15 10.45 21.36
C LYS A 142 0.03 11.26 22.66
N LYS A 143 -0.69 10.70 23.61
CA LYS A 143 -0.91 11.31 24.94
C LYS A 143 0.03 10.71 25.96
#